data_AF-A0A7Y0N2M5-F1
#
_entry.id   AF-A0A7Y0N2M5-F1
#
_cell.length_a   1.000
_cell.length_b   1.000
_cell.length_c   1.000
_cell.angle_alpha   90.00
_cell.angle_beta   90.00
_cell.angle_gamma   90.00
#
_symmetry.space_group_name_H-M   'P 1'
#
loop_
_entity.id
_entity.type
_entity.pdbx_description
1 polymer ?
#
loop_
_entity_poly.entity_id
_entity_poly.type
_entity_poly.pdbx_seq_one_letter_code
_entity_poly.pdbx_strand_id
1 'polypeptide(L)'
;PIPMAGVPFHAVEGYLAKLVQLGESVAICEQIGDPATSKGPVERKVVRIVTPGTLTDVSLLSGRLVNLIAAIYHHNGKFGYATLDVTSGRFQLTEPETEEAMMAELQRTAPRELLFPEDFEPVHLMSNRNGNRRRPVWEFELDTAKQQLNQQFGTRDLVGFGVEHASLGLCAAGCLIQYVKDTQR
;
A
#
# COMPACT_ATOMS: atom_id res chain seq x y z
N PRO A 1 -36.04 -1.44 8.40
CA PRO A 1 -35.15 -2.61 8.17
C PRO A 1 -33.73 -2.15 7.84
N ILE A 2 -32.70 -2.78 8.41
CA ILE A 2 -31.30 -2.49 8.10
C ILE A 2 -30.89 -3.37 6.91
N PRO A 3 -30.47 -2.80 5.76
CA PRO A 3 -29.99 -3.59 4.62
C PRO A 3 -28.78 -4.44 5.02
N MET A 4 -28.75 -5.71 4.59
CA MET A 4 -27.71 -6.67 4.97
C MET A 4 -27.38 -7.60 3.81
N ALA A 5 -26.09 -7.91 3.65
CA ALA A 5 -25.56 -8.94 2.76
C ALA A 5 -24.43 -9.70 3.47
N GLY A 6 -24.13 -10.90 3.01
CA GLY A 6 -23.06 -11.72 3.60
C GLY A 6 -22.68 -12.89 2.70
N VAL A 7 -21.51 -13.46 2.98
CA VAL A 7 -20.99 -14.66 2.31
C VAL A 7 -20.58 -15.70 3.37
N PRO A 8 -20.66 -17.00 3.08
CA PRO A 8 -20.15 -18.02 3.98
C PRO A 8 -18.63 -17.89 4.16
N PHE A 9 -18.12 -18.08 5.39
CA PHE A 9 -16.70 -17.86 5.67
C PHE A 9 -15.77 -18.75 4.83
N HIS A 10 -16.13 -20.01 4.58
CA HIS A 10 -15.34 -20.92 3.75
C HIS A 10 -15.26 -20.49 2.27
N ALA A 11 -16.14 -19.61 1.81
CA ALA A 11 -16.18 -19.12 0.44
C ALA A 11 -15.53 -17.73 0.29
N VAL A 12 -15.04 -17.14 1.40
CA VAL A 12 -14.62 -15.73 1.46
C VAL A 12 -13.54 -15.40 0.42
N GLU A 13 -12.58 -16.30 0.21
CA GLU A 13 -11.46 -16.07 -0.70
C GLU A 13 -11.90 -15.76 -2.13
N GLY A 14 -12.86 -16.52 -2.67
CA GLY A 14 -13.37 -16.29 -4.02
C GLY A 14 -14.07 -14.94 -4.20
N TYR A 15 -14.68 -14.40 -3.14
CA TYR A 15 -15.29 -13.06 -3.17
C TYR A 15 -14.24 -11.96 -3.00
N LEU A 16 -13.23 -12.19 -2.15
CA LEU A 16 -12.10 -11.27 -2.01
C LEU A 16 -11.37 -11.09 -3.34
N ALA A 17 -11.14 -12.18 -4.10
CA ALA A 17 -10.55 -12.13 -5.44
C ALA A 17 -11.30 -11.16 -6.36
N LYS A 18 -12.64 -11.26 -6.37
CA LYS A 18 -13.50 -10.44 -7.24
C LYS A 18 -13.48 -8.98 -6.83
N LEU A 19 -13.58 -8.68 -5.53
CA LEU A 19 -13.56 -7.30 -5.01
C LEU A 19 -12.23 -6.62 -5.32
N VAL A 20 -11.13 -7.33 -5.08
CA VAL A 20 -9.78 -6.88 -5.41
C VAL A 20 -9.63 -6.57 -6.89
N GLN A 21 -10.13 -7.44 -7.77
CA GLN A 21 -10.04 -7.23 -9.23
C GLN A 21 -10.77 -5.96 -9.66
N LEU A 22 -11.80 -5.56 -8.91
CA LEU A 22 -12.52 -4.29 -9.07
C LEU A 22 -11.79 -3.09 -8.43
N GLY A 23 -10.67 -3.31 -7.73
CA GLY A 23 -9.90 -2.27 -7.05
C GLY A 23 -10.38 -1.96 -5.62
N GLU A 24 -11.29 -2.76 -5.08
CA GLU A 24 -11.88 -2.56 -3.75
C GLU A 24 -10.98 -3.10 -2.64
N SER A 25 -10.95 -2.38 -1.52
CA SER A 25 -10.26 -2.82 -0.29
C SER A 25 -11.26 -3.40 0.70
N VAL A 26 -10.89 -4.47 1.38
CA VAL A 26 -11.78 -5.19 2.31
C VAL A 26 -11.10 -5.35 3.67
N ALA A 27 -11.73 -4.81 4.72
CA ALA A 27 -11.31 -5.06 6.10
C ALA A 27 -11.95 -6.34 6.64
N ILE A 28 -11.13 -7.27 7.12
CA ILE A 28 -11.56 -8.54 7.70
C ILE A 28 -11.63 -8.39 9.22
N CYS A 29 -12.84 -8.56 9.77
CA CYS A 29 -13.10 -8.40 11.19
C CYS A 29 -13.46 -9.75 11.80
N GLU A 30 -12.64 -10.22 12.73
CA GLU A 30 -12.79 -11.53 13.38
C GLU A 30 -13.21 -11.37 14.84
N GLN A 31 -13.77 -12.44 15.40
CA GLN A 31 -14.07 -12.54 16.82
C GLN A 31 -12.80 -12.87 17.60
N ILE A 32 -12.56 -12.13 18.68
CA ILE A 32 -11.42 -12.30 19.56
C ILE A 32 -11.89 -12.84 20.91
N GLY A 33 -11.33 -13.97 21.32
CA GLY A 33 -11.70 -14.65 22.57
C GLY A 33 -12.82 -15.68 22.40
N ASP A 34 -13.20 -16.31 23.52
CA ASP A 34 -14.17 -17.41 23.52
C ASP A 34 -15.61 -16.87 23.71
N PRO A 35 -16.52 -17.10 22.75
CA PRO A 35 -17.93 -16.75 22.87
C PRO A 35 -18.61 -17.33 24.10
N ALA A 36 -18.20 -18.52 24.54
CA ALA A 36 -18.80 -19.21 25.69
C ALA A 36 -18.52 -18.48 27.02
N THR A 37 -17.46 -17.68 27.08
CA THR A 37 -17.05 -16.94 28.29
C THR A 37 -17.56 -15.50 28.32
N SER A 38 -18.15 -15.02 27.22
CA SER A 38 -18.60 -13.64 27.07
C SER A 38 -20.09 -13.49 27.37
N LYS A 39 -20.46 -12.60 28.31
CA LYS A 39 -21.88 -12.32 28.64
C LYS A 39 -22.61 -11.43 27.61
N GLY A 40 -21.95 -11.01 26.53
CA GLY A 40 -22.46 -10.12 25.50
C GLY A 40 -21.74 -10.32 24.17
N PRO A 41 -21.87 -9.38 23.21
CA PRO A 41 -21.13 -9.45 21.95
C PRO A 41 -19.63 -9.64 22.21
N VAL A 42 -19.05 -10.67 21.59
CA VAL A 42 -17.62 -10.97 21.66
C VAL A 42 -16.83 -9.79 21.08
N GLU A 43 -15.65 -9.55 21.63
CA GLU A 43 -14.72 -8.54 21.10
C GLU A 43 -14.47 -8.82 19.61
N ARG A 44 -14.48 -7.76 18.79
CA ARG A 44 -14.22 -7.84 17.36
C ARG A 44 -13.06 -6.96 16.99
N LYS A 45 -12.10 -7.50 16.23
CA LYS A 45 -10.95 -6.75 15.72
C LYS A 45 -10.80 -6.92 14.22
N VAL A 46 -10.39 -5.84 13.56
CA VAL A 46 -9.88 -5.93 12.19
C VAL A 46 -8.53 -6.62 12.27
N VAL A 47 -8.47 -7.85 11.75
CA VAL A 47 -7.25 -8.67 11.77
C VAL A 47 -6.46 -8.55 10.48
N ARG A 48 -7.06 -8.08 9.39
CA ARG A 48 -6.39 -7.94 8.09
C ARG A 48 -7.13 -6.93 7.22
N ILE A 49 -6.40 -6.17 6.41
CA ILE A 49 -6.98 -5.36 5.34
C ILE A 49 -6.44 -5.87 4.01
N VAL A 50 -7.33 -6.40 3.18
CA VAL A 50 -6.99 -6.89 1.84
C VAL A 50 -7.14 -5.73 0.86
N THR A 51 -6.04 -5.37 0.19
CA THR A 51 -6.03 -4.31 -0.82
C THR A 51 -5.42 -4.84 -2.13
N PRO A 52 -5.72 -4.22 -3.29
CA PRO A 52 -5.21 -4.70 -4.57
C PRO A 52 -3.68 -4.86 -4.61
N GLY A 53 -2.93 -3.95 -4.00
CA GLY A 53 -1.47 -3.96 -4.03
C GLY A 53 -0.80 -4.79 -2.92
N THR A 54 -1.56 -5.31 -1.96
CA THR A 54 -1.01 -6.01 -0.77
C THR A 54 -1.41 -7.49 -0.69
N LEU A 55 -1.92 -8.04 -1.79
CA LEU A 55 -2.24 -9.45 -1.89
C LEU A 55 -0.99 -10.30 -2.03
N THR A 56 -0.86 -11.21 -1.07
CA THR A 56 0.17 -12.23 -1.00
C THR A 56 -0.34 -13.61 -1.43
N ASP A 57 -1.67 -13.82 -1.45
CA ASP A 57 -2.25 -15.11 -1.75
C ASP A 57 -2.25 -15.38 -3.27
N VAL A 58 -1.39 -16.32 -3.67
CA VAL A 58 -1.13 -16.68 -5.07
C VAL A 58 -2.40 -17.20 -5.76
N SER A 59 -3.34 -17.78 -5.00
CA SER A 59 -4.62 -18.27 -5.53
C SER A 59 -5.52 -17.15 -6.06
N LEU A 60 -5.33 -15.93 -5.57
CA LEU A 60 -6.08 -14.72 -5.97
C LEU A 60 -5.36 -13.93 -7.07
N LEU A 61 -4.07 -14.20 -7.30
CA LEU A 61 -3.27 -13.55 -8.33
C LEU A 61 -3.51 -14.24 -9.68
N SER A 62 -4.34 -13.62 -10.52
CA SER A 62 -4.52 -14.06 -11.90
C SER A 62 -3.25 -13.84 -12.73
N GLY A 63 -2.46 -14.90 -12.89
CA GLY A 63 -1.32 -14.99 -13.81
C GLY A 63 0.02 -14.49 -13.28
N ARG A 64 1.03 -14.51 -14.16
CA ARG A 64 2.46 -14.22 -13.89
C ARG A 64 2.77 -12.72 -13.70
N LEU A 65 1.77 -11.91 -13.35
CA LEU A 65 1.89 -10.46 -13.25
C LEU A 65 2.40 -10.07 -11.86
N VAL A 66 3.43 -9.23 -11.81
CA VAL A 66 3.98 -8.69 -10.56
C VAL A 66 2.94 -7.79 -9.90
N ASN A 67 2.62 -8.06 -8.64
CA ASN A 67 1.69 -7.24 -7.87
C ASN A 67 2.45 -6.13 -7.13
N LEU A 68 2.64 -5.00 -7.81
CA LEU A 68 3.33 -3.85 -7.22
C LEU A 68 2.32 -2.90 -6.56
N ILE A 69 2.61 -2.55 -5.32
CA ILE A 69 2.12 -1.33 -4.69
C ILE A 69 3.19 -0.25 -4.84
N ALA A 70 2.76 0.99 -5.04
CA ALA A 70 3.67 2.11 -5.18
C ALA A 70 3.20 3.34 -4.41
N ALA A 71 4.13 4.24 -4.11
CA ALA A 71 3.85 5.57 -3.59
C ALA A 71 4.54 6.61 -4.47
N ILE A 72 3.85 7.72 -4.72
CA ILE A 72 4.36 8.87 -5.47
C ILE A 72 4.28 10.13 -4.59
N TYR A 73 5.35 10.92 -4.62
CA TYR A 73 5.47 12.21 -3.96
C TYR A 73 5.94 13.25 -4.96
N HIS A 74 5.43 14.48 -4.88
CA HIS A 74 5.81 15.57 -5.79
C HIS A 74 6.18 16.81 -4.97
N HIS A 75 7.35 17.37 -5.22
CA HIS A 75 7.82 18.58 -4.54
C HIS A 75 8.77 19.36 -5.45
N ASN A 76 8.56 20.67 -5.58
CA ASN A 76 9.38 21.59 -6.39
C ASN A 76 9.65 21.10 -7.83
N GLY A 77 8.64 20.52 -8.48
CA GLY A 77 8.74 20.03 -9.86
C GLY A 77 9.48 18.69 -10.03
N LYS A 78 9.92 18.07 -8.93
CA LYS A 78 10.57 16.75 -8.91
C LYS A 78 9.68 15.73 -8.24
N PHE A 79 9.95 14.45 -8.51
CA PHE A 79 9.18 13.34 -7.99
C PHE A 79 10.02 12.44 -7.09
N GLY A 80 9.38 11.90 -6.06
CA GLY A 80 9.81 10.73 -5.35
C GLY A 80 8.90 9.56 -5.69
N TYR A 81 9.46 8.41 -6.02
CA TYR A 81 8.69 7.23 -6.34
C TYR A 81 9.26 6.02 -5.65
N ALA A 82 8.39 5.21 -5.05
CA ALA A 82 8.77 3.98 -4.38
C ALA A 82 7.83 2.84 -4.78
N THR A 83 8.37 1.65 -4.96
CA THR A 83 7.59 0.44 -5.31
C THR A 83 7.97 -0.73 -4.41
N LEU A 84 6.97 -1.53 -4.06
CA LEU A 84 7.14 -2.75 -3.29
C LEU A 84 6.37 -3.88 -3.95
N ASP A 85 7.06 -4.99 -4.19
CA ASP A 85 6.42 -6.29 -4.37
C ASP A 85 6.36 -6.97 -3.00
N VAL A 86 5.16 -7.04 -2.42
CA VAL A 86 4.95 -7.64 -1.09
C VAL A 86 5.28 -9.14 -1.09
N THR A 87 5.18 -9.80 -2.25
CA THR A 87 5.43 -11.24 -2.39
C THR A 87 6.92 -11.58 -2.38
N SER A 88 7.74 -10.77 -3.05
CA SER A 88 9.19 -11.01 -3.14
C SER A 88 10.01 -10.17 -2.16
N GLY A 89 9.40 -9.17 -1.53
CA GLY A 89 10.11 -8.18 -0.70
C GLY A 89 10.95 -7.20 -1.50
N ARG A 90 10.87 -7.20 -2.84
CA ARG A 90 11.62 -6.27 -3.68
C ARG A 90 11.09 -4.86 -3.48
N PHE A 91 11.89 -4.04 -2.80
CA PHE A 91 11.61 -2.64 -2.50
C PHE A 91 12.59 -1.75 -3.25
N GLN A 92 12.08 -0.82 -4.05
CA GLN A 92 12.90 0.11 -4.83
C GLN A 92 12.39 1.54 -4.67
N LEU A 93 13.29 2.51 -4.82
CA LEU A 93 12.95 3.93 -4.93
C LEU A 93 13.71 4.58 -6.08
N THR A 94 13.12 5.62 -6.65
CA THR A 94 13.68 6.46 -7.71
C THR A 94 13.24 7.91 -7.51
N GLU A 95 13.99 8.85 -8.09
CA GLU A 95 13.64 10.28 -8.08
C GLU A 95 13.55 10.84 -9.51
N PRO A 96 12.43 10.64 -10.22
CA PRO A 96 12.25 11.21 -11.55
C PRO A 96 12.28 12.74 -11.51
N GLU A 97 13.09 13.35 -12.39
CA GLU A 97 13.27 14.80 -12.41
C GLU A 97 12.20 15.55 -13.22
N THR A 98 11.45 14.85 -14.07
CA THR A 98 10.40 15.44 -14.90
C THR A 98 9.12 14.61 -14.88
N GLU A 99 8.01 15.23 -15.28
CA GLU A 99 6.72 14.58 -15.39
C GLU A 99 6.73 13.45 -16.44
N GLU A 100 7.43 13.63 -17.55
CA GLU A 100 7.60 12.60 -18.58
C GLU A 100 8.36 11.39 -18.04
N ALA A 101 9.43 11.63 -17.27
CA ALA A 101 10.19 10.56 -16.61
C ALA A 101 9.32 9.82 -15.58
N MET A 102 8.52 10.55 -14.81
CA MET A 102 7.56 9.95 -13.87
C MET A 102 6.49 9.15 -14.60
N MET A 103 5.94 9.66 -15.70
CA MET A 103 4.95 8.95 -16.52
C MET A 103 5.54 7.65 -17.09
N ALA A 104 6.79 7.68 -17.57
CA ALA A 104 7.50 6.49 -18.03
C ALA A 104 7.69 5.46 -16.91
N GLU A 105 8.07 5.88 -15.70
CA GLU A 105 8.20 4.99 -14.53
C GLU A 105 6.86 4.36 -14.13
N LEU A 106 5.79 5.15 -14.14
CA LEU A 106 4.43 4.71 -13.87
C LEU A 106 3.91 3.68 -14.88
N GLN A 107 4.27 3.83 -16.15
CA GLN A 107 3.96 2.86 -17.21
C GLN A 107 4.81 1.59 -17.07
N ARG A 108 6.12 1.74 -16.81
CA ARG A 108 7.07 0.62 -16.66
C ARG A 108 6.70 -0.28 -15.47
N THR A 109 6.29 0.32 -14.36
CA THR A 109 5.98 -0.41 -13.12
C THR A 109 4.52 -0.83 -13.04
N ALA A 110 3.60 -0.10 -13.67
CA ALA A 110 2.17 -0.41 -13.70
C ALA A 110 1.59 -0.89 -12.34
N PRO A 111 1.80 -0.15 -11.23
CA PRO A 111 1.31 -0.54 -9.90
C PRO A 111 -0.19 -0.79 -9.89
N ARG A 112 -0.60 -1.81 -9.14
CA ARG A 112 -2.01 -2.16 -8.87
C ARG A 112 -2.66 -1.22 -7.86
N GLU A 113 -1.84 -0.60 -7.03
CA GLU A 113 -2.25 0.37 -6.02
C GLU A 113 -1.20 1.47 -5.93
N LEU A 114 -1.66 2.73 -6.01
CA LEU A 114 -0.81 3.90 -6.02
C LEU A 114 -1.22 4.85 -4.90
N LEU A 115 -0.34 5.02 -3.93
CA LEU A 115 -0.47 5.95 -2.83
C LEU A 115 0.03 7.33 -3.26
N PHE A 116 -0.72 8.38 -2.95
CA PHE A 116 -0.34 9.76 -3.27
C PHE A 116 -0.83 10.72 -2.18
N PRO A 117 -0.10 11.83 -1.91
CA PRO A 117 -0.48 12.77 -0.86
C PRO A 117 -1.75 13.56 -1.25
N GLU A 118 -2.45 14.08 -0.26
CA GLU A 118 -3.72 14.77 -0.48
C GLU A 118 -3.58 16.07 -1.29
N ASP A 119 -2.42 16.70 -1.27
CA ASP A 119 -2.07 17.93 -2.00
C ASP A 119 -1.33 17.66 -3.32
N PHE A 120 -1.45 16.44 -3.87
CA PHE A 120 -0.80 16.09 -5.13
C PHE A 120 -1.37 16.87 -6.33
N GLU A 121 -0.57 17.80 -6.86
CA GLU A 121 -0.94 18.70 -7.99
C GLU A 121 -0.96 18.03 -9.39
N PRO A 122 -0.02 17.10 -9.74
CA PRO A 122 -0.02 16.45 -11.06
C PRO A 122 -1.10 15.36 -11.22
N VAL A 123 -2.36 15.67 -10.86
CA VAL A 123 -3.49 14.74 -10.76
C VAL A 123 -3.73 13.90 -12.02
N HIS A 124 -3.33 14.41 -13.20
CA HIS A 124 -3.47 13.67 -14.46
C HIS A 124 -2.59 12.40 -14.50
N LEU A 125 -1.48 12.33 -13.75
CA LEU A 125 -0.64 11.12 -13.61
C LEU A 125 -1.39 9.96 -12.93
N MET A 126 -2.46 10.29 -12.22
CA MET A 126 -3.33 9.32 -11.54
C MET A 126 -4.58 8.98 -12.36
N SER A 127 -4.88 9.73 -13.42
CA SER A 127 -6.07 9.52 -14.24
C SER A 127 -6.08 8.12 -14.85
N ASN A 128 -7.27 7.51 -14.93
CA ASN A 128 -7.52 6.19 -15.54
C ASN A 128 -6.82 5.01 -14.84
N ARG A 129 -6.47 5.14 -13.55
CA ARG A 129 -5.94 4.04 -12.73
C ARG A 129 -6.93 3.62 -11.66
N ASN A 130 -7.19 2.33 -11.59
CA ASN A 130 -7.84 1.74 -10.42
C ASN A 130 -6.81 1.62 -9.29
N GLY A 131 -7.26 1.59 -8.03
CA GLY A 131 -6.36 1.42 -6.89
C GLY A 131 -5.59 2.68 -6.48
N ASN A 132 -6.00 3.86 -6.94
CA ASN A 132 -5.49 5.12 -6.39
C ASN A 132 -5.93 5.25 -4.91
N ARG A 133 -4.99 5.64 -4.04
CA ARG A 133 -5.23 5.86 -2.60
C ARG A 133 -4.67 7.22 -2.18
N ARG A 134 -5.58 8.14 -1.87
CA ARG A 134 -5.22 9.44 -1.28
C ARG A 134 -4.78 9.22 0.16
N ARG A 135 -3.63 9.77 0.53
CA ARG A 135 -3.01 9.65 1.85
C ARG A 135 -2.75 11.04 2.44
N PRO A 136 -2.77 11.18 3.78
CA PRO A 136 -2.42 12.45 4.42
C PRO A 136 -0.99 12.88 4.11
N VAL A 137 -0.73 14.20 4.03
CA VAL A 137 0.62 14.72 3.71
C VAL A 137 1.68 14.25 4.71
N TRP A 138 1.32 14.15 5.99
CA TRP A 138 2.25 13.77 7.06
C TRP A 138 2.84 12.35 6.90
N GLU A 139 2.21 11.47 6.11
CA GLU A 139 2.76 10.15 5.81
C GLU A 139 3.98 10.21 4.86
N PHE A 140 4.22 11.35 4.23
CA PHE A 140 5.35 11.61 3.34
C PHE A 140 6.44 12.46 4.01
N GLU A 141 6.39 12.66 5.33
CA GLU A 141 7.39 13.44 6.04
C GLU A 141 8.74 12.69 6.11
N LEU A 142 9.83 13.37 5.75
CA LEU A 142 11.15 12.75 5.56
C LEU A 142 11.72 12.13 6.85
N ASP A 143 11.61 12.83 7.98
CA ASP A 143 12.19 12.37 9.25
C ASP A 143 11.47 11.12 9.76
N THR A 144 10.13 11.13 9.73
CA THR A 144 9.31 9.95 10.01
C THR A 144 9.64 8.79 9.05
N ALA A 145 9.77 9.06 7.74
CA ALA A 145 10.12 8.05 6.76
C ALA A 145 11.47 7.39 7.05
N LYS A 146 12.52 8.18 7.34
CA LYS A 146 13.85 7.68 7.70
C LYS A 146 13.78 6.84 8.97
N GLN A 147 13.05 7.28 9.99
CA GLN A 147 12.88 6.51 11.23
C GLN A 147 12.22 5.15 10.94
N GLN A 148 11.13 5.13 10.18
CA GLN A 148 10.37 3.92 9.89
C GLN A 148 11.16 2.92 9.03
N LEU A 149 11.91 3.40 8.04
CA LEU A 149 12.75 2.58 7.18
C LEU A 149 13.92 1.98 7.98
N ASN A 150 14.61 2.78 8.79
CA ASN A 150 15.68 2.27 9.66
C ASN A 150 15.17 1.25 10.67
N GLN A 151 14.00 1.49 11.27
CA GLN A 151 13.36 0.52 12.16
C GLN A 151 13.01 -0.78 11.43
N GLN A 152 12.51 -0.70 10.19
CA GLN A 152 12.17 -1.87 9.38
C GLN A 152 13.40 -2.71 9.04
N PHE A 153 14.51 -2.06 8.69
CA PHE A 153 15.73 -2.74 8.24
C PHE A 153 16.72 -3.04 9.38
N GLY A 154 16.45 -2.58 10.60
CA GLY A 154 17.34 -2.75 11.75
C GLY A 154 18.66 -1.96 11.60
N THR A 155 18.64 -0.83 10.89
CA THR A 155 19.81 0.00 10.61
C THR A 155 19.77 1.32 11.38
N ARG A 156 20.93 1.99 11.49
CA ARG A 156 21.02 3.34 12.07
C ARG A 156 20.82 4.44 11.04
N ASP A 157 21.27 4.17 9.81
CA ASP A 157 21.17 5.04 8.66
C ASP A 157 20.91 4.18 7.40
N LEU A 158 20.63 4.84 6.28
CA LEU A 158 20.35 4.20 5.00
C LEU A 158 21.53 4.29 4.03
N VAL A 159 22.74 4.61 4.53
CA VAL A 159 23.95 4.76 3.71
C VAL A 159 24.31 3.42 3.05
N GLY A 160 24.18 2.31 3.78
CA GLY A 160 24.44 0.97 3.26
C GLY A 160 23.52 0.55 2.11
N PHE A 161 22.37 1.21 1.94
CA PHE A 161 21.44 0.98 0.84
C PHE A 161 21.63 1.97 -0.32
N GLY A 162 22.50 2.97 -0.16
CA GLY A 162 22.79 3.98 -1.20
C GLY A 162 21.68 5.00 -1.44
N VAL A 163 20.74 5.16 -0.50
CA VAL A 163 19.55 6.02 -0.66
C VAL A 163 19.47 7.17 0.34
N GLU A 164 20.46 7.34 1.21
CA GLU A 164 20.46 8.34 2.29
C GLU A 164 20.17 9.79 1.83
N HIS A 165 20.55 10.10 0.58
CA HIS A 165 20.38 11.42 -0.03
C HIS A 165 19.15 11.55 -0.93
N ALA A 166 18.45 10.45 -1.24
CA ALA A 166 17.27 10.41 -2.11
C ALA A 166 16.01 10.83 -1.33
N SER A 167 15.97 12.10 -0.91
CA SER A 167 14.98 12.61 0.05
C SER A 167 13.53 12.44 -0.42
N LEU A 168 13.22 12.73 -1.68
CA LEU A 168 11.86 12.57 -2.22
C LEU A 168 11.50 11.09 -2.34
N GLY A 169 12.44 10.27 -2.79
CA GLY A 169 12.27 8.82 -2.84
C GLY A 169 12.01 8.22 -1.46
N LEU A 170 12.71 8.71 -0.43
CA LEU A 170 12.52 8.32 0.96
C LEU A 170 11.15 8.72 1.50
N CYS A 171 10.66 9.93 1.21
CA CYS A 171 9.29 10.36 1.54
C CYS A 171 8.24 9.38 1.00
N ALA A 172 8.34 9.01 -0.28
CA ALA A 172 7.46 8.03 -0.89
C ALA A 172 7.61 6.63 -0.24
N ALA A 173 8.85 6.19 0.02
CA ALA A 173 9.14 4.91 0.64
C ALA A 173 8.60 4.80 2.08
N GLY A 174 8.63 5.88 2.85
CA GLY A 174 8.06 5.96 4.20
C GLY A 174 6.55 5.72 4.21
N CYS A 175 5.83 6.46 3.38
CA CYS A 175 4.39 6.24 3.18
C CYS A 175 4.08 4.80 2.79
N LEU A 176 4.86 4.26 1.84
CA LEU A 176 4.67 2.91 1.33
C LEU A 176 4.85 1.84 2.43
N ILE A 177 5.92 1.92 3.22
CA ILE A 177 6.19 0.93 4.25
C ILE A 177 5.16 1.00 5.39
N GLN A 178 4.72 2.21 5.75
CA GLN A 178 3.68 2.40 6.76
C GLN A 178 2.35 1.78 6.31
N TYR A 179 1.94 2.04 5.06
CA TYR A 179 0.72 1.49 4.50
C TYR A 179 0.73 -0.05 4.48
N VAL A 180 1.85 -0.64 4.08
CA VAL A 180 2.01 -2.10 4.04
C VAL A 180 1.97 -2.69 5.46
N LYS A 181 2.61 -2.04 6.45
CA LYS A 181 2.51 -2.46 7.85
C LYS A 181 1.09 -2.42 8.39
N ASP A 182 0.30 -1.42 8.01
CA ASP A 182 -1.07 -1.28 8.47
C ASP A 182 -2.03 -2.29 7.82
N THR A 183 -1.74 -2.74 6.60
CA THR A 183 -2.56 -3.71 5.87
C THR A 183 -2.25 -5.17 6.23
N GLN A 184 -1.01 -5.46 6.64
CA GLN A 184 -0.52 -6.82 6.95
C GLN A 184 -0.40 -7.13 8.46
N ARG A 185 -1.20 -6.46 9.31
CA ARG A 185 -1.23 -6.76 10.75
C ARG A 185 -1.80 -8.15 11.06
#